data_AF-A0A0Q5QJN2-F1
#
_entry.id   AF-A0A0Q5QJN2-F1
#
_cell.length_a   1.000
_cell.length_b   1.000
_cell.length_c   1.000
_cell.angle_alpha   90.00
_cell.angle_beta   90.00
_cell.angle_gamma   90.00
#
_symmetry.space_group_name_H-M   'P 1'
#
loop_
_entity.id
_entity.type
_entity.pdbx_description
1 polymer ?
#
loop_
_entity_poly.entity_id
_entity_poly.type
_entity_poly.pdbx_seq_one_letter_code
_entity_poly.pdbx_strand_id
1 'polypeptide(L)'
;MAQVFFPIKFKYNLMSNSKNISTLFFSSQVEFLKDSFIINDKALFSKFSEAVQKFCFFIFEIDKLIDGDYQFENLYSKEHNVLYNLTKNHQESIKLLLDIFPKEHPFWEDLDQTNFRYYQILLKEKQFNKTRERISNVDFEDYADAKHALAYIPIRGMKYLFESKIETHMLEDLFANIFKAMQMNDDLEDFDADERSGQWTFVHSEVQNFMTENDLDENSNLEKFRERVLYVSGIGEKLTYYAKEKFLSAKNSAEKFQLKNLTLWLDNAVDMMESNQQLISKLTSK
;
A
#
# COMPACT_ATOMS: atom_id res chain seq x y z
N MET A 1 -3.23 -4.39 -45.61
CA MET A 1 -4.27 -4.26 -44.56
C MET A 1 -3.56 -3.81 -43.30
N ALA A 2 -4.00 -2.67 -42.76
CA ALA A 2 -3.18 -1.76 -41.97
C ALA A 2 -2.71 -2.36 -40.63
N GLN A 3 -1.39 -2.36 -40.43
CA GLN A 3 -0.72 -2.50 -39.15
C GLN A 3 -1.00 -1.24 -38.33
N VAL A 4 -1.57 -1.41 -37.14
CA VAL A 4 -1.64 -0.36 -36.13
C VAL A 4 -0.76 -0.81 -34.97
N PHE A 5 0.49 -0.37 -35.01
CA PHE A 5 1.43 -0.42 -33.88
C PHE A 5 1.14 0.78 -32.98
N PHE A 6 0.92 0.56 -31.68
CA PHE A 6 1.00 1.62 -30.67
C PHE A 6 2.04 1.24 -29.61
N PRO A 7 3.19 1.92 -29.57
CA PRO A 7 4.07 1.86 -28.41
C PRO A 7 3.52 2.84 -27.36
N ILE A 8 2.82 2.34 -26.34
CA ILE A 8 2.36 3.20 -25.24
C ILE A 8 3.52 3.36 -24.25
N LYS A 9 4.32 4.42 -24.45
CA LYS A 9 5.15 5.00 -23.39
C LYS A 9 4.30 6.03 -22.65
N PHE A 10 3.95 5.76 -21.40
CA PHE A 10 3.38 6.75 -20.50
C PHE A 10 4.38 7.89 -20.29
N LYS A 11 4.10 9.06 -20.86
CA LYS A 11 4.73 10.33 -20.52
C LYS A 11 3.78 11.10 -19.62
N TYR A 12 3.96 10.98 -18.31
CA TYR A 12 3.52 12.05 -17.39
C TYR A 12 4.70 12.97 -17.16
N ASN A 13 4.57 14.19 -17.69
CA ASN A 13 5.52 15.27 -17.48
C ASN A 13 4.73 16.47 -16.99
N LEU A 14 4.44 16.50 -15.69
CA LEU A 14 4.09 17.67 -14.87
C LEU A 14 4.08 17.26 -13.37
N MET A 15 5.25 16.80 -12.90
CA MET A 15 5.75 16.82 -11.52
C MET A 15 6.97 15.90 -11.50
N SER A 16 8.14 16.47 -11.81
CA SER A 16 9.42 15.79 -11.68
C SER A 16 9.75 15.64 -10.18
N ASN A 17 9.08 14.68 -9.54
CA ASN A 17 9.45 13.95 -8.33
C ASN A 17 8.25 13.07 -7.97
N SER A 18 8.03 12.01 -8.74
CA SER A 18 7.06 10.96 -8.44
C SER A 18 7.53 10.16 -7.22
N LYS A 19 7.35 10.73 -6.03
CA LYS A 19 7.10 9.87 -4.87
C LYS A 19 5.72 9.26 -5.11
N ASN A 20 5.64 7.94 -5.19
CA ASN A 20 4.39 7.19 -5.26
C ASN A 20 3.42 7.75 -4.18
N ILE A 21 2.15 8.00 -4.55
CA ILE A 21 1.11 8.54 -3.65
C ILE A 21 1.03 7.71 -2.35
N SER A 22 1.27 6.40 -2.46
CA SER A 22 1.40 5.47 -1.35
C SER A 22 2.59 5.79 -0.43
N THR A 23 3.78 6.03 -0.98
CA THR A 23 4.97 6.41 -0.18
C THR A 23 4.77 7.75 0.53
N LEU A 24 4.11 8.71 -0.13
CA LEU A 24 3.77 10.00 0.50
C LEU A 24 2.79 9.80 1.66
N PHE A 25 1.82 8.88 1.50
CA PHE A 25 0.83 8.59 2.53
C PHE A 25 1.48 8.11 3.84
N PHE A 26 2.29 7.06 3.77
CA PHE A 26 2.93 6.50 4.97
C PHE A 26 3.97 7.43 5.60
N SER A 27 4.75 8.15 4.79
CA SER A 27 5.73 9.11 5.30
C SER A 27 5.10 10.36 5.95
N SER A 28 3.84 10.65 5.65
CA SER A 28 3.09 11.80 6.20
C SER A 28 2.02 11.38 7.21
N GLN A 29 2.03 10.12 7.65
CA GLN A 29 0.92 9.55 8.41
C GLN A 29 0.59 10.31 9.70
N VAL A 30 1.60 10.72 10.47
CA VAL A 30 1.39 11.46 11.73
C VAL A 30 0.74 12.82 11.48
N GLU A 31 1.01 13.47 10.33
CA GLU A 31 0.34 14.71 9.95
C GLU A 31 -1.13 14.50 9.56
N PHE A 32 -1.47 13.36 8.94
CA PHE A 32 -2.88 13.02 8.68
C PHE A 32 -3.67 12.74 9.95
N LEU A 33 -3.01 12.24 10.99
CA LEU A 33 -3.62 11.97 12.29
C LEU A 33 -3.75 13.22 13.16
N LYS A 34 -3.05 14.31 12.86
CA LYS A 34 -2.99 15.50 13.71
C LYS A 34 -4.36 16.06 14.11
N ASP A 35 -5.32 16.06 13.17
CA ASP A 35 -6.66 16.59 13.42
C ASP A 35 -7.46 15.75 14.44
N SER A 36 -7.15 14.46 14.59
CA SER A 36 -7.84 13.55 15.52
C SER A 36 -7.36 13.66 16.97
N PHE A 37 -6.34 14.47 17.27
CA PHE A 37 -5.77 14.60 18.62
C PHE A 37 -5.67 16.06 19.08
N ILE A 38 -5.60 16.27 20.38
CA ILE A 38 -5.29 17.57 21.00
C ILE A 38 -3.79 17.63 21.28
N ILE A 39 -3.05 18.33 20.42
CA ILE A 39 -1.58 18.42 20.51
C ILE A 39 -1.19 19.59 21.43
N ASN A 40 -0.98 19.28 22.71
CA ASN A 40 -0.53 20.24 23.73
C ASN A 40 1.00 20.40 23.77
N ASP A 41 1.76 19.40 23.33
CA ASP A 41 3.22 19.43 23.21
C ASP A 41 3.68 19.23 21.75
N LYS A 42 4.07 20.34 21.11
CA LYS A 42 4.55 20.33 19.72
C LYS A 42 5.94 19.69 19.57
N ALA A 43 6.79 19.77 20.59
CA ALA A 43 8.13 19.20 20.53
C ALA A 43 8.06 17.67 20.60
N LEU A 44 7.22 17.15 21.50
CA LEU A 44 6.93 15.72 21.59
C LEU A 44 6.29 15.19 20.31
N PHE A 45 5.31 15.90 19.75
CA PHE A 45 4.68 15.56 18.48
C PHE A 45 5.71 15.47 17.33
N SER A 46 6.58 16.48 17.21
CA SER A 46 7.62 16.50 16.18
C SER A 46 8.62 15.36 16.35
N LYS A 47 9.00 15.04 17.61
CA LYS A 47 9.91 13.94 17.92
C LYS A 47 9.30 12.58 17.55
N PHE A 48 8.01 12.38 17.86
CA PHE A 48 7.30 11.16 17.49
C PHE A 48 7.14 11.04 15.97
N SER A 49 6.79 12.13 15.28
CA SER A 49 6.71 12.18 13.82
C SER A 49 8.03 11.80 13.15
N GLU A 50 9.16 12.32 13.64
CA GLU A 50 10.49 11.95 13.16
C GLU A 50 10.79 10.46 13.36
N ALA A 51 10.48 9.91 14.53
CA ALA A 51 10.68 8.49 14.81
C ALA A 51 9.88 7.61 13.84
N VAL A 52 8.61 7.94 13.61
CA VAL A 52 7.74 7.23 12.66
C VAL A 52 8.29 7.32 11.23
N GLN A 53 8.73 8.49 10.77
CA GLN A 53 9.30 8.65 9.43
C GLN A 53 10.54 7.78 9.21
N LYS A 54 11.45 7.72 10.20
CA LYS A 54 12.64 6.87 10.16
C LYS A 54 12.29 5.40 10.17
N PHE A 55 11.31 4.99 10.98
CA PHE A 55 10.83 3.61 11.00
C PHE A 55 10.17 3.21 9.68
N CYS A 56 9.33 4.08 9.13
CA CYS A 56 8.69 3.88 7.83
C CYS A 56 9.71 3.72 6.70
N PHE A 57 10.76 4.55 6.69
CA PHE A 57 11.88 4.36 5.76
C PHE A 57 12.53 2.98 5.91
N PHE A 58 12.82 2.56 7.14
CA PHE A 58 13.39 1.23 7.39
C PHE A 58 12.50 0.11 6.84
N ILE A 59 11.19 0.15 7.10
CA ILE A 59 10.25 -0.88 6.62
C ILE A 59 10.22 -0.94 5.10
N PHE A 60 10.12 0.21 4.40
CA PHE A 60 10.14 0.21 2.94
C PHE A 60 11.42 -0.34 2.32
N GLU A 61 12.58 -0.08 2.92
CA GLU A 61 13.84 -0.62 2.41
C GLU A 61 14.01 -2.11 2.76
N ILE A 62 13.40 -2.60 3.84
CA ILE A 62 13.32 -4.04 4.15
C ILE A 62 12.41 -4.76 3.17
N ASP A 63 11.26 -4.19 2.83
CA ASP A 63 10.29 -4.74 1.87
C ASP A 63 10.97 -4.97 0.50
N LYS A 64 11.59 -3.92 -0.04
CA LYS A 64 12.42 -3.98 -1.26
C LYS A 64 13.55 -5.01 -1.20
N LEU A 65 14.15 -5.18 -0.02
CA LEU A 65 15.21 -6.17 0.18
C LEU A 65 14.66 -7.60 0.12
N ILE A 66 13.49 -7.84 0.70
CA ILE A 66 12.78 -9.13 0.66
C ILE A 66 12.31 -9.46 -0.75
N ASP A 67 11.86 -8.45 -1.50
CA ASP A 67 11.36 -8.61 -2.88
C ASP A 67 12.48 -8.69 -3.93
N GLY A 68 13.71 -8.37 -3.55
CA GLY A 68 14.88 -8.49 -4.42
C GLY A 68 15.03 -7.32 -5.40
N ASP A 69 14.45 -6.15 -5.07
CA ASP A 69 14.46 -4.95 -5.91
C ASP A 69 15.85 -4.32 -6.08
N TYR A 70 16.79 -4.65 -5.19
CA TYR A 70 18.14 -4.10 -5.23
C TYR A 70 19.05 -4.82 -6.21
N GLN A 71 19.52 -4.09 -7.21
CA GLN A 71 20.70 -4.44 -8.00
C GLN A 71 21.96 -4.00 -7.26
N PHE A 72 22.51 -4.88 -6.41
CA PHE A 72 23.61 -4.55 -5.49
C PHE A 72 24.87 -4.03 -6.21
N GLU A 73 25.16 -4.51 -7.42
CA GLU A 73 26.29 -4.04 -8.23
C GLU A 73 26.15 -2.54 -8.57
N ASN A 74 24.92 -2.08 -8.81
CA ASN A 74 24.61 -0.68 -9.10
C ASN A 74 24.67 0.20 -7.84
N LEU A 75 24.39 -0.35 -6.66
CA LEU A 75 24.49 0.39 -5.40
C LEU A 75 25.95 0.68 -5.03
N TYR A 76 26.83 -0.32 -5.20
CA TYR A 76 28.26 -0.16 -4.92
C TYR A 76 28.91 0.90 -5.82
N SER A 77 28.63 0.86 -7.12
CA SER A 77 29.19 1.81 -8.09
C SER A 77 28.72 3.27 -7.92
N LYS A 78 27.58 3.49 -7.26
CA LYS A 78 27.03 4.83 -6.98
C LYS A 78 27.32 5.34 -5.57
N GLU A 79 28.15 4.63 -4.80
CA GLU A 79 28.43 4.91 -3.38
C GLU A 79 27.17 5.04 -2.51
N HIS A 80 26.07 4.38 -2.91
CA HIS A 80 24.80 4.45 -2.21
C HIS A 80 24.64 3.23 -1.30
N ASN A 81 25.04 3.36 -0.03
CA ASN A 81 24.96 2.27 0.93
C ASN A 81 23.56 2.17 1.58
N VAL A 82 22.61 1.56 0.89
CA VAL A 82 21.23 1.35 1.39
C VAL A 82 21.23 0.57 2.70
N LEU A 83 22.06 -0.48 2.82
CA LEU A 83 22.12 -1.33 4.02
C LEU A 83 22.56 -0.56 5.28
N TYR A 84 23.49 0.37 5.11
CA TYR A 84 23.87 1.28 6.19
C TYR A 84 22.72 2.22 6.54
N ASN A 85 22.07 2.84 5.54
CA ASN A 85 21.01 3.81 5.76
C ASN A 85 19.76 3.19 6.39
N LEU A 86 19.33 2.00 5.97
CA LEU A 86 18.20 1.30 6.58
C LEU A 86 18.50 0.99 8.06
N THR A 87 19.70 0.47 8.34
CA THR A 87 20.11 0.11 9.71
C THR A 87 20.19 1.34 10.61
N LYS A 88 20.77 2.43 10.09
CA LYS A 88 20.88 3.71 10.80
C LYS A 88 19.50 4.28 11.14
N ASN A 89 18.58 4.32 10.18
CA ASN A 89 17.23 4.83 10.42
C ASN A 89 16.47 3.99 11.44
N HIS A 90 16.60 2.66 11.40
CA HIS A 90 16.03 1.79 12.44
C HIS A 90 16.58 2.13 13.83
N GLN A 91 17.90 2.19 13.98
CA GLN A 91 18.54 2.50 15.27
C GLN A 91 18.16 3.89 15.80
N GLU A 92 18.12 4.89 14.93
CA GLU A 92 17.71 6.26 15.30
C GLU A 92 16.24 6.32 15.70
N SER A 93 15.36 5.64 14.97
CA SER A 93 13.94 5.51 15.33
C SER A 93 13.78 4.93 16.73
N ILE A 94 14.41 3.78 17.01
CA ILE A 94 14.29 3.10 18.31
C ILE A 94 14.82 3.99 19.45
N LYS A 95 15.92 4.73 19.23
CA LYS A 95 16.42 5.69 20.24
C LYS A 95 15.39 6.79 20.53
N LEU A 96 14.81 7.39 19.48
CA LEU A 96 13.78 8.40 19.65
C LEU A 96 12.54 7.84 20.36
N LEU A 97 12.11 6.64 20.02
CA LEU A 97 10.97 5.97 20.64
C LEU A 97 11.23 5.62 22.11
N LEU A 98 12.43 5.18 22.48
CA LEU A 98 12.80 4.91 23.89
C LEU A 98 12.80 6.17 24.75
N ASP A 99 13.14 7.31 24.18
CA ASP A 99 13.05 8.59 24.89
C ASP A 99 11.59 9.05 25.08
N ILE A 100 10.66 8.58 24.24
CA ILE A 100 9.23 8.93 24.27
C ILE A 100 8.46 7.95 25.16
N PHE A 101 8.71 6.65 24.97
CA PHE A 101 8.06 5.54 25.64
C PHE A 101 9.08 4.74 26.46
N PRO A 102 9.01 4.80 27.80
CA PRO A 102 9.82 3.96 28.67
C PRO A 102 9.69 2.47 28.32
N LYS A 103 10.68 1.64 28.67
CA LYS A 103 10.76 0.24 28.20
C LYS A 103 9.54 -0.61 28.56
N GLU A 104 8.88 -0.30 29.65
CA GLU A 104 7.74 -1.01 30.23
C GLU A 104 6.41 -0.45 29.74
N HIS A 105 6.45 0.54 28.84
CA HIS A 105 5.27 1.16 28.29
C HIS A 105 4.53 0.20 27.32
N PRO A 106 3.19 0.10 27.37
CA PRO A 106 2.40 -0.81 26.52
C PRO A 106 2.60 -0.65 25.00
N PHE A 107 3.05 0.52 24.56
CA PHE A 107 3.45 0.77 23.16
C PHE A 107 4.38 -0.31 22.57
N TRP A 108 5.30 -0.85 23.37
CA TRP A 108 6.25 -1.85 22.89
C TRP A 108 5.59 -3.20 22.59
N GLU A 109 4.56 -3.57 23.36
CA GLU A 109 3.74 -4.76 23.10
C GLU A 109 2.92 -4.58 21.82
N ASP A 110 2.29 -3.41 21.64
CA ASP A 110 1.57 -3.07 20.40
C ASP A 110 2.49 -3.15 19.17
N LEU A 111 3.71 -2.61 19.29
CA LEU A 111 4.71 -2.64 18.23
C LEU A 111 5.16 -4.07 17.90
N ASP A 112 5.42 -4.90 18.91
CA ASP A 112 5.83 -6.29 18.72
C ASP A 112 4.73 -7.12 18.03
N GLN A 113 3.50 -7.03 18.53
CA GLN A 113 2.36 -7.74 17.94
C GLN A 113 2.10 -7.32 16.49
N THR A 114 2.23 -6.03 16.20
CA THR A 114 2.04 -5.51 14.83
C THR A 114 3.17 -5.92 13.89
N ASN A 115 4.43 -5.88 14.36
CA ASN A 115 5.57 -6.41 13.61
C ASN A 115 5.41 -7.89 13.31
N PHE A 116 5.01 -8.69 14.31
CA PHE A 116 4.78 -10.11 14.12
C PHE A 116 3.73 -10.35 13.02
N ARG A 117 2.60 -9.64 13.07
CA ARG A 117 1.55 -9.73 12.04
C ARG A 117 2.07 -9.36 10.64
N TYR A 118 2.81 -8.26 10.51
CA TYR A 118 3.43 -7.84 9.25
C TYR A 118 4.36 -8.92 8.70
N TYR A 119 5.31 -9.42 9.49
CA TYR A 119 6.25 -10.44 8.99
C TYR A 119 5.57 -11.78 8.69
N GLN A 120 4.55 -12.18 9.48
CA GLN A 120 3.78 -13.39 9.20
C GLN A 120 3.04 -13.32 7.86
N ILE A 121 2.45 -12.15 7.53
CA ILE A 121 1.74 -12.04 6.25
C ILE A 121 2.69 -12.08 5.05
N LEU A 122 3.90 -11.54 5.17
CA LEU A 122 4.92 -11.67 4.12
C LEU A 122 5.29 -13.14 3.87
N LEU A 123 5.38 -13.97 4.92
CA LEU A 123 5.60 -15.41 4.74
C LEU A 123 4.42 -16.08 4.02
N LYS A 124 3.18 -15.70 4.37
CA LYS A 124 1.96 -16.19 3.70
C LYS A 124 1.95 -15.79 2.23
N GLU A 125 2.34 -14.57 1.90
CA GLU A 125 2.50 -14.09 0.52
C GLU A 125 3.51 -14.94 -0.26
N LYS A 126 4.71 -15.17 0.28
CA LYS A 126 5.70 -16.02 -0.40
C LYS A 126 5.22 -17.46 -0.58
N GLN A 127 4.38 -17.96 0.33
CA GLN A 127 3.71 -19.24 0.16
C GLN A 127 2.69 -19.21 -0.98
N PHE A 128 1.87 -18.15 -1.10
CA PHE A 128 0.94 -17.97 -2.24
C PHE A 128 1.67 -17.88 -3.58
N ASN A 129 2.81 -17.18 -3.65
CA ASN A 129 3.64 -17.12 -4.86
C ASN A 129 4.07 -18.52 -5.32
N LYS A 130 4.27 -19.44 -4.37
CA LYS A 130 4.67 -20.83 -4.64
C LYS A 130 3.50 -21.75 -4.97
N THR A 131 2.42 -21.70 -4.19
CA THR A 131 1.26 -22.62 -4.36
C THR A 131 0.36 -22.21 -5.51
N ARG A 132 0.34 -20.91 -5.84
CA ARG A 132 -0.57 -20.28 -6.79
C ARG A 132 -2.03 -20.68 -6.55
N GLU A 133 -2.40 -20.84 -5.28
CA GLU A 133 -3.76 -21.21 -4.91
C GLU A 133 -4.72 -20.03 -5.14
N ARG A 134 -6.02 -20.35 -5.18
CA ARG A 134 -7.05 -19.32 -5.28
C ARG A 134 -7.06 -18.50 -3.99
N ILE A 135 -6.92 -17.18 -4.11
CA ILE A 135 -6.98 -16.27 -2.96
C ILE A 135 -8.44 -15.84 -2.78
N SER A 136 -8.99 -16.01 -1.59
CA SER A 136 -10.34 -15.56 -1.28
C SER A 136 -10.38 -14.05 -1.03
N ASN A 137 -11.56 -13.43 -1.14
CA ASN A 137 -11.72 -12.02 -0.74
C ASN A 137 -11.31 -11.78 0.72
N VAL A 138 -11.54 -12.76 1.61
CA VAL A 138 -11.18 -12.66 3.03
C VAL A 138 -9.66 -12.70 3.19
N ASP A 139 -8.98 -13.58 2.46
CA ASP A 139 -7.52 -13.65 2.46
C ASP A 139 -6.89 -12.40 1.88
N PHE A 140 -7.47 -11.85 0.80
CA PHE A 140 -7.05 -10.56 0.24
C PHE A 140 -7.21 -9.43 1.27
N GLU A 141 -8.38 -9.31 1.90
CA GLU A 141 -8.61 -8.23 2.87
C GLU A 141 -7.72 -8.34 4.11
N ASP A 142 -7.46 -9.55 4.60
CA ASP A 142 -6.51 -9.79 5.70
C ASP A 142 -5.07 -9.48 5.24
N TYR A 143 -4.69 -9.88 4.03
CA TYR A 143 -3.38 -9.58 3.46
C TYR A 143 -3.15 -8.06 3.34
N ALA A 144 -4.09 -7.35 2.71
CA ALA A 144 -4.01 -5.91 2.51
C ALA A 144 -3.93 -5.16 3.84
N ASP A 145 -4.69 -5.59 4.86
CA ASP A 145 -4.65 -5.01 6.20
C ASP A 145 -3.33 -5.31 6.91
N ALA A 146 -2.87 -6.57 6.88
CA ALA A 146 -1.66 -7.01 7.57
C ALA A 146 -0.38 -6.43 6.95
N LYS A 147 -0.28 -6.31 5.61
CA LYS A 147 0.89 -5.74 4.91
C LYS A 147 1.13 -4.29 5.31
N HIS A 148 0.07 -3.58 5.66
CA HIS A 148 0.12 -2.18 6.06
C HIS A 148 -0.08 -1.98 7.58
N ALA A 149 -0.18 -3.06 8.37
CA ALA A 149 -0.56 -2.98 9.78
C ALA A 149 0.37 -2.11 10.63
N LEU A 150 1.64 -1.94 10.24
CA LEU A 150 2.58 -1.07 10.94
C LEU A 150 2.15 0.41 10.94
N ALA A 151 1.28 0.80 10.02
CA ALA A 151 0.63 2.10 10.04
C ALA A 151 -0.38 2.26 11.19
N TYR A 152 -0.75 1.21 11.93
CA TYR A 152 -1.51 1.36 13.17
C TYR A 152 -0.65 1.88 14.33
N ILE A 153 0.68 1.71 14.28
CA ILE A 153 1.58 2.15 15.35
C ILE A 153 1.55 3.67 15.55
N PRO A 154 1.55 4.51 14.50
CA PRO A 154 1.33 5.94 14.67
C PRO A 154 -0.02 6.29 15.32
N ILE A 155 -1.10 5.57 15.02
CA ILE A 155 -2.42 5.80 15.62
C ILE A 155 -2.38 5.53 17.13
N ARG A 156 -1.84 4.37 17.51
CA ARG A 156 -1.71 3.95 18.91
C ARG A 156 -0.72 4.81 19.69
N GLY A 157 0.42 5.14 19.09
CA GLY A 157 1.41 6.05 19.67
C GLY A 157 0.81 7.43 19.95
N MET A 158 0.08 8.02 18.99
CA MET A 158 -0.62 9.29 19.20
C MET A 158 -1.64 9.23 20.33
N LYS A 159 -2.38 8.12 20.46
CA LYS A 159 -3.30 7.88 21.59
C LYS A 159 -2.60 7.86 22.95
N TYR A 160 -1.40 7.30 23.03
CA TYR A 160 -0.63 7.29 24.28
C TYR A 160 -0.07 8.66 24.64
N LEU A 161 0.22 9.51 23.65
CA LEU A 161 0.87 10.80 23.85
C LEU A 161 -0.10 11.97 24.00
N PHE A 162 -1.28 11.89 23.38
CA PHE A 162 -2.21 13.01 23.27
C PHE A 162 -3.65 12.59 23.52
N GLU A 163 -4.47 13.54 23.96
CA GLU A 163 -5.91 13.32 24.11
C GLU A 163 -6.55 13.10 22.74
N SER A 164 -7.23 11.96 22.58
CA SER A 164 -7.90 11.60 21.34
C SER A 164 -9.30 12.21 21.26
N LYS A 165 -9.65 12.77 20.10
CA LYS A 165 -11.00 13.23 19.79
C LYS A 165 -11.86 12.12 19.18
N ILE A 166 -11.24 11.02 18.78
CA ILE A 166 -11.85 9.92 18.03
C ILE A 166 -11.40 8.60 18.66
N GLU A 167 -12.30 7.63 18.76
CA GLU A 167 -11.93 6.30 19.24
C GLU A 167 -10.91 5.62 18.32
N THR A 168 -9.91 4.97 18.91
CA THR A 168 -8.79 4.36 18.16
C THR A 168 -9.26 3.38 17.09
N HIS A 169 -10.21 2.50 17.42
CA HIS A 169 -10.72 1.50 16.48
C HIS A 169 -11.39 2.15 15.25
N MET A 170 -12.00 3.32 15.39
CA MET A 170 -12.62 4.03 14.26
C MET A 170 -11.55 4.61 13.31
N LEU A 171 -10.40 5.03 13.84
CA LEU A 171 -9.27 5.45 13.02
C LEU A 171 -8.62 4.24 12.35
N GLU A 172 -8.47 3.13 13.06
CA GLU A 172 -7.95 1.88 12.49
C GLU A 172 -8.88 1.37 11.36
N ASP A 173 -10.19 1.36 11.55
CA ASP A 173 -11.17 0.97 10.51
C ASP A 173 -11.12 1.89 9.27
N LEU A 174 -10.91 3.19 9.46
CA LEU A 174 -10.71 4.13 8.36
C LEU A 174 -9.46 3.76 7.56
N PHE A 175 -8.33 3.56 8.25
CA PHE A 175 -7.05 3.21 7.63
C PHE A 175 -7.10 1.82 6.97
N ALA A 176 -7.81 0.85 7.54
CA ALA A 176 -8.05 -0.46 6.94
C ALA A 176 -8.72 -0.35 5.56
N ASN A 177 -9.69 0.57 5.41
CA ASN A 177 -10.30 0.83 4.10
C ASN A 177 -9.29 1.45 3.11
N ILE A 178 -8.42 2.36 3.58
CA ILE A 178 -7.33 2.91 2.75
C ILE A 178 -6.39 1.79 2.29
N PHE A 179 -5.98 0.89 3.18
CA PHE A 179 -5.05 -0.20 2.85
C PHE A 179 -5.63 -1.17 1.82
N LYS A 180 -6.91 -1.55 1.97
CA LYS A 180 -7.62 -2.40 0.99
C LYS A 180 -7.70 -1.75 -0.39
N ALA A 181 -7.96 -0.44 -0.42
CA ALA A 181 -8.02 0.31 -1.67
C ALA A 181 -6.64 0.41 -2.34
N MET A 182 -5.61 0.76 -1.56
CA MET A 182 -4.23 0.86 -2.03
C MET A 182 -3.72 -0.47 -2.56
N GLN A 183 -3.88 -1.58 -1.81
CA GLN A 183 -3.40 -2.89 -2.25
C GLN A 183 -4.11 -3.37 -3.52
N MET A 184 -5.43 -3.17 -3.62
CA MET A 184 -6.15 -3.55 -4.84
C MET A 184 -5.68 -2.75 -6.05
N ASN A 185 -5.42 -1.45 -5.87
CA ASN A 185 -4.93 -0.62 -6.97
C ASN A 185 -3.51 -1.01 -7.37
N ASP A 186 -2.63 -1.28 -6.41
CA ASP A 186 -1.27 -1.77 -6.61
C ASP A 186 -1.27 -3.08 -7.41
N ASP A 187 -2.04 -4.08 -6.97
CA ASP A 187 -2.15 -5.38 -7.66
C ASP A 187 -2.69 -5.24 -9.11
N LEU A 188 -3.52 -4.23 -9.39
CA LEU A 188 -4.06 -3.94 -10.72
C LEU A 188 -3.05 -3.23 -11.62
N GLU A 189 -2.33 -2.23 -11.09
CA GLU A 189 -1.34 -1.44 -11.83
C GLU A 189 -0.08 -2.29 -12.15
N ASP A 190 0.32 -3.14 -11.21
CA ASP A 190 1.52 -3.97 -11.33
C ASP A 190 1.25 -5.39 -11.83
N PHE A 191 0.01 -5.73 -12.22
CA PHE A 191 -0.38 -7.07 -12.68
C PHE A 191 0.66 -7.75 -13.60
N ASP A 192 1.06 -7.08 -14.68
CA ASP A 192 2.01 -7.65 -15.64
C ASP A 192 3.47 -7.64 -15.15
N ALA A 193 3.84 -6.74 -14.24
CA ALA A 193 5.14 -6.76 -13.58
C ALA A 193 5.24 -7.91 -12.57
N ASP A 194 4.18 -8.12 -11.79
CA ASP A 194 4.02 -9.18 -10.81
C ASP A 194 4.01 -10.57 -11.44
N GLU A 195 3.28 -10.76 -12.55
CA GLU A 195 3.31 -12.04 -13.27
C GLU A 195 4.74 -12.38 -13.74
N ARG A 196 5.50 -11.38 -14.19
CA ARG A 196 6.91 -11.57 -14.62
C ARG A 196 7.86 -11.84 -13.45
N SER A 197 7.64 -11.21 -12.31
CA SER A 197 8.44 -11.44 -11.10
C SER A 197 8.05 -12.73 -10.38
N GLY A 198 6.92 -13.35 -10.77
CA GLY A 198 6.38 -14.56 -10.17
C GLY A 198 5.58 -14.29 -8.89
N GLN A 199 5.18 -13.04 -8.67
CA GLN A 199 4.29 -12.64 -7.60
C GLN A 199 2.84 -13.05 -7.91
N TRP A 200 2.18 -13.70 -6.95
CA TRP A 200 0.83 -14.24 -7.10
C TRP A 200 -0.15 -13.44 -6.23
N THR A 201 -0.77 -12.44 -6.84
CA THR A 201 -1.74 -11.57 -6.15
C THR A 201 -3.17 -12.08 -6.28
N PHE A 202 -4.08 -11.45 -5.54
CA PHE A 202 -5.51 -11.75 -5.64
C PHE A 202 -6.04 -11.59 -7.07
N VAL A 203 -5.60 -10.54 -7.78
CA VAL A 203 -5.99 -10.25 -9.17
C VAL A 203 -5.58 -11.40 -10.11
N HIS A 204 -4.37 -11.93 -9.97
CA HIS A 204 -3.90 -13.09 -10.73
C HIS A 204 -4.76 -14.33 -10.49
N SER A 205 -5.12 -14.56 -9.22
CA SER A 205 -5.94 -15.71 -8.85
C SER A 205 -7.36 -15.63 -9.43
N GLU A 206 -7.96 -14.43 -9.50
CA GLU A 206 -9.27 -14.23 -10.12
C GLU A 206 -9.21 -14.43 -11.65
N VAL A 207 -8.17 -13.92 -12.31
CA VAL A 207 -7.95 -14.13 -13.75
C VAL A 207 -7.78 -15.62 -14.07
N GLN A 208 -6.94 -16.32 -13.30
CA GLN A 208 -6.74 -17.76 -13.48
C GLN A 208 -8.03 -18.55 -13.25
N ASN A 209 -8.82 -18.18 -12.24
CA ASN A 209 -10.10 -18.82 -11.98
C ASN A 209 -11.08 -18.61 -13.14
N PHE A 210 -11.18 -17.39 -13.66
CA PHE A 210 -12.01 -17.09 -14.84
C PHE A 210 -11.57 -17.88 -16.07
N MET A 211 -10.26 -17.99 -16.32
CA MET A 211 -9.75 -18.79 -17.43
C MET A 211 -10.12 -20.26 -17.30
N THR A 212 -9.97 -20.84 -16.11
CA THR A 212 -10.36 -22.23 -15.82
C THR A 212 -11.87 -22.44 -15.98
N GLU A 213 -12.71 -21.53 -15.48
CA GLU A 213 -14.17 -21.64 -15.56
C GLU A 213 -14.73 -21.50 -16.99
N ASN A 214 -13.97 -20.87 -17.89
CA ASN A 214 -14.36 -20.62 -19.28
C ASN A 214 -13.55 -21.45 -20.30
N ASP A 215 -12.81 -22.46 -19.84
CA ASP A 215 -11.95 -23.33 -20.66
C ASP A 215 -11.03 -22.51 -21.61
N LEU A 216 -10.44 -21.43 -21.09
CA LEU A 216 -9.55 -20.55 -21.84
C LEU A 216 -8.09 -20.97 -21.69
N ASP A 217 -7.53 -21.50 -22.76
CA ASP A 217 -6.10 -21.80 -22.85
C ASP A 217 -5.26 -20.54 -23.09
N GLU A 218 -4.06 -20.52 -22.53
CA GLU A 218 -3.11 -19.43 -22.70
C GLU A 218 -2.61 -19.36 -24.14
N ASN A 219 -2.72 -18.18 -24.77
CA ASN A 219 -2.27 -17.97 -26.14
C ASN A 219 -0.90 -17.29 -26.16
N SER A 220 0.15 -18.10 -26.35
CA SER A 220 1.54 -17.63 -26.40
C SER A 220 1.87 -16.67 -27.55
N ASN A 221 0.99 -16.55 -28.56
CA ASN A 221 1.17 -15.59 -29.65
C ASN A 221 0.63 -14.19 -29.32
N LEU A 222 -0.09 -14.03 -28.21
CA LEU A 222 -0.63 -12.75 -27.77
C LEU A 222 0.19 -12.22 -26.59
N GLU A 223 0.84 -11.08 -26.79
CA GLU A 223 1.52 -10.39 -25.69
C GLU A 223 0.51 -10.04 -24.58
N LYS A 224 0.94 -10.32 -23.35
CA LYS A 224 0.21 -10.03 -22.11
C LYS A 224 -1.21 -10.61 -22.10
N PHE A 225 -1.35 -11.86 -22.53
CA PHE A 225 -2.64 -12.54 -22.64
C PHE A 225 -3.49 -12.44 -21.37
N ARG A 226 -2.92 -12.74 -20.20
CA ARG A 226 -3.63 -12.68 -18.90
C ARG A 226 -4.09 -11.27 -18.53
N GLU A 227 -3.28 -10.25 -18.78
CA GLU A 227 -3.66 -8.84 -18.57
C GLU A 227 -4.83 -8.45 -19.49
N ARG A 228 -4.86 -8.97 -20.73
CA ARG A 228 -6.02 -8.79 -21.60
C ARG A 228 -7.27 -9.47 -21.03
N VAL A 229 -7.13 -10.70 -20.53
CA VAL A 229 -8.24 -11.41 -19.86
C VAL A 229 -8.76 -10.60 -18.68
N LEU A 230 -7.90 -10.03 -17.84
CA LEU A 230 -8.28 -9.15 -16.72
C LEU A 230 -9.27 -8.05 -17.16
N TYR A 231 -8.97 -7.34 -18.24
CA TYR A 231 -9.80 -6.22 -18.68
C TYR A 231 -11.04 -6.65 -19.48
N VAL A 232 -10.93 -7.63 -20.38
CA VAL A 232 -12.07 -8.02 -21.25
C VAL A 232 -13.10 -8.91 -20.55
N SER A 233 -12.72 -9.58 -19.45
CA SER A 233 -13.63 -10.38 -18.63
C SER A 233 -14.50 -9.55 -17.69
N GLY A 234 -14.20 -8.25 -17.52
CA GLY A 234 -14.85 -7.38 -16.54
C GLY A 234 -14.28 -7.49 -15.12
N ILE A 235 -13.26 -8.33 -14.88
CA ILE A 235 -12.58 -8.42 -13.57
C ILE A 235 -11.93 -7.06 -13.23
N GLY A 236 -11.19 -6.47 -14.16
CA GLY A 236 -10.52 -5.18 -13.93
C GLY A 236 -11.49 -4.07 -13.54
N GLU A 237 -12.67 -4.02 -14.15
CA GLU A 237 -13.74 -3.07 -13.79
C GLU A 237 -14.28 -3.33 -12.38
N LYS A 238 -14.62 -4.59 -12.08
CA LYS A 238 -15.10 -5.01 -10.75
C LYS A 238 -14.12 -4.65 -9.63
N LEU A 239 -12.83 -4.90 -9.84
CA LEU A 239 -11.78 -4.67 -8.85
C LEU A 239 -11.44 -3.18 -8.70
N THR A 240 -11.45 -2.43 -9.80
CA THR A 240 -11.33 -0.96 -9.76
C THR A 240 -12.50 -0.34 -8.98
N TYR A 241 -13.72 -0.82 -9.19
CA TYR A 241 -14.88 -0.40 -8.41
C TYR A 241 -14.72 -0.70 -6.92
N TYR A 242 -14.25 -1.90 -6.57
CA TYR A 242 -13.95 -2.24 -5.18
C TYR A 242 -12.95 -1.27 -4.55
N ALA A 243 -11.82 -0.98 -5.21
CA ALA A 243 -10.82 -0.05 -4.70
C ALA A 243 -11.41 1.36 -4.48
N LYS A 244 -12.20 1.84 -5.44
CA LYS A 244 -12.90 3.13 -5.35
C LYS A 244 -13.85 3.18 -4.15
N GLU A 245 -14.69 2.15 -3.95
CA GLU A 245 -15.64 2.10 -2.84
C GLU A 245 -14.94 2.14 -1.48
N LYS A 246 -13.77 1.49 -1.36
CA LYS A 246 -12.97 1.53 -0.13
C LYS A 246 -12.38 2.91 0.13
N PHE A 247 -11.85 3.60 -0.90
CA PHE A 247 -11.42 4.99 -0.75
C PHE A 247 -12.58 5.93 -0.40
N LEU A 248 -13.76 5.76 -1.01
CA LEU A 248 -14.97 6.53 -0.68
C LEU A 248 -15.42 6.30 0.77
N SER A 249 -15.39 5.05 1.24
CA SER A 249 -15.69 4.71 2.64
C SER A 249 -14.73 5.41 3.61
N ALA A 250 -13.43 5.38 3.31
CA ALA A 250 -12.42 6.09 4.09
C ALA A 250 -12.65 7.61 4.05
N LYS A 251 -12.99 8.18 2.89
CA LYS A 251 -13.26 9.61 2.70
C LYS A 251 -14.44 10.07 3.55
N ASN A 252 -15.57 9.36 3.47
CA ASN A 252 -16.77 9.65 4.25
C ASN A 252 -16.46 9.65 5.76
N SER A 253 -15.63 8.70 6.21
CA SER A 253 -15.17 8.64 7.60
C SER A 253 -14.26 9.84 7.95
N ALA A 254 -13.30 10.17 7.10
CA ALA A 254 -12.40 11.32 7.29
C ALA A 254 -13.17 12.65 7.35
N GLU A 255 -14.18 12.84 6.49
CA GLU A 255 -15.06 14.01 6.51
C GLU A 255 -15.89 14.09 7.80
N LYS A 256 -16.52 12.98 8.20
CA LYS A 256 -17.26 12.88 9.46
C LYS A 256 -16.38 13.25 10.68
N PHE A 257 -15.13 12.84 10.63
CA PHE A 257 -14.12 13.09 11.66
C PHE A 257 -13.39 14.43 11.51
N GLN A 258 -13.68 15.18 10.46
CA GLN A 258 -13.07 16.47 10.13
C GLN A 258 -11.54 16.40 9.98
N LEU A 259 -11.01 15.30 9.42
CA LEU A 259 -9.59 15.08 9.15
C LEU A 259 -9.18 15.74 7.83
N LYS A 260 -9.03 17.06 7.83
CA LYS A 260 -8.97 17.89 6.60
C LYS A 260 -7.89 17.46 5.62
N ASN A 261 -6.68 17.22 6.12
CA ASN A 261 -5.56 16.83 5.27
C ASN A 261 -5.77 15.43 4.67
N LEU A 262 -6.37 14.52 5.45
CA LEU A 262 -6.65 13.17 4.99
C LEU A 262 -7.80 13.15 3.97
N THR A 263 -8.85 13.95 4.20
CA THR A 263 -9.93 14.15 3.21
C THR A 263 -9.36 14.67 1.89
N LEU A 264 -8.49 15.68 1.91
CA LEU A 264 -7.88 16.21 0.68
C LEU A 264 -7.02 15.17 -0.05
N TRP A 265 -6.28 14.33 0.69
CA TRP A 265 -5.52 13.24 0.08
C TRP A 265 -6.45 12.19 -0.54
N LEU A 266 -7.55 11.84 0.15
CA LEU A 266 -8.56 10.90 -0.32
C LEU A 266 -9.33 11.41 -1.53
N ASP A 267 -9.59 12.71 -1.64
CA ASP A 267 -10.16 13.32 -2.84
C ASP A 267 -9.31 13.02 -4.07
N ASN A 268 -8.01 13.27 -3.99
CA ASN A 268 -7.08 13.00 -5.08
C ASN A 268 -7.02 11.49 -5.42
N ALA A 269 -7.06 10.62 -4.41
CA ALA A 269 -7.07 9.17 -4.62
C ALA A 269 -8.34 8.70 -5.33
N VAL A 270 -9.51 9.24 -4.95
CA VAL A 270 -10.79 8.95 -5.61
C VAL A 270 -10.78 9.45 -7.06
N ASP A 271 -10.34 10.68 -7.31
CA ASP A 271 -10.28 11.26 -8.67
C ASP A 271 -9.38 10.42 -9.61
N MET A 272 -8.28 9.88 -9.08
CA MET A 272 -7.41 8.95 -9.81
C MET A 272 -8.15 7.66 -10.17
N MET A 273 -8.89 7.08 -9.22
CA MET A 273 -9.69 5.87 -9.46
C MET A 273 -10.80 6.10 -10.49
N GLU A 274 -11.46 7.27 -10.45
CA GLU A 274 -12.48 7.63 -11.44
C GLU A 274 -11.90 7.75 -12.85
N SER A 275 -10.71 8.33 -12.96
CA SER A 275 -10.00 8.44 -14.22
C SER A 275 -9.63 7.05 -14.78
N ASN A 276 -9.14 6.15 -13.93
CA ASN A 276 -8.83 4.77 -14.29
C ASN A 276 -10.09 4.00 -14.72
N GLN A 277 -11.20 4.15 -13.98
CA GLN A 277 -12.47 3.52 -14.31
C GLN A 277 -13.00 4.00 -15.67
N GLN A 278 -12.99 5.31 -15.94
CA GLN A 278 -13.41 5.85 -17.24
C GLN A 278 -12.55 5.32 -18.39
N LEU A 279 -11.25 5.13 -18.17
CA LEU A 279 -10.36 4.56 -19.18
C LEU A 279 -10.72 3.10 -19.46
N ILE A 280 -10.89 2.28 -18.42
CA ILE A 280 -11.31 0.87 -18.56
C ILE A 280 -12.65 0.78 -19.29
N SER A 281 -13.65 1.57 -18.87
CA SER A 281 -14.96 1.57 -19.53
C SER A 281 -14.87 1.96 -21.01
N LYS A 282 -14.00 2.90 -21.40
CA LYS A 282 -13.79 3.25 -22.83
C LYS A 282 -13.15 2.12 -23.64
N LEU A 283 -12.35 1.26 -22.99
CA LEU A 283 -11.70 0.12 -23.64
C LEU A 283 -12.63 -1.10 -23.76
N THR A 284 -13.64 -1.20 -22.89
CA THR A 284 -14.57 -2.34 -22.84
C THR A 284 -15.95 -2.04 -23.43
N SER A 285 -16.32 -0.76 -23.61
CA SER A 285 -17.56 -0.37 -24.30
C SER A 285 -17.41 -0.50 -25.82
N LYS A 286 -18.30 -1.30 -26.42
CA LYS A 286 -18.42 -1.49 -27.88
C LYS A 286 -19.09 -0.31 -28.57
#